data_AF-A0A538K0X5-F1
#
_entry.id   AF-A0A538K0X5-F1
#
_cell.length_a   1.000
_cell.length_b   1.000
_cell.length_c   1.000
_cell.angle_alpha   90.00
_cell.angle_beta   90.00
_cell.angle_gamma   90.00
#
_symmetry.space_group_name_H-M   'P 1'
#
loop_
_entity.id
_entity.type
_entity.pdbx_description
1 polymer ?
#
loop_
_entity_poly.entity_id
_entity_poly.type
_entity_poly.pdbx_seq_one_letter_code
_entity_poly.pdbx_strand_id
1 'polypeptide(L)'
;MPVFSILWIAAGDRLERSASCCSDHPRSARVCATLPPSSETVFAIESVKSLIYLPRWTVHDPTWRTQAFPIVNASAPRLDRHGETSVERHLRSDTERAPPPTTDPLKGADVAKTDLADQPAGTELFDVSQKVFPDVQAEPGESAYTFMHTVPYEGSVGLVNLLTTTRLRRKGFDTKLVLYGPGVLMASGTRGFPKVGDEAFPGHMAINNQLRTFMDEGGTVYACRFACGALYGFPEDFLMDGVTPFHPLDVLDAALTAWREKAFQLNTWTV
;
A
#
# COMPACT_ATOMS: atom_id res chain seq x y z
N MET A 1 -10.46 -15.88 7.31
CA MET A 1 -9.15 -15.88 6.63
C MET A 1 -9.30 -16.67 5.34
N PRO A 2 -9.27 -16.06 4.14
CA PRO A 2 -9.24 -16.83 2.92
C PRO A 2 -7.78 -17.13 2.54
N VAL A 3 -7.55 -18.40 2.22
CA VAL A 3 -6.28 -18.95 1.74
C VAL A 3 -6.20 -18.67 0.23
N PHE A 4 -5.15 -17.99 -0.22
CA PHE A 4 -4.91 -17.73 -1.64
C PHE A 4 -4.24 -18.93 -2.30
N SER A 5 -4.89 -19.50 -3.32
CA SER A 5 -4.26 -20.42 -4.28
C SER A 5 -3.72 -19.62 -5.46
N ILE A 6 -2.41 -19.69 -5.69
CA ILE A 6 -1.75 -19.14 -6.88
C ILE A 6 -1.84 -20.20 -7.99
N LEU A 7 -2.57 -19.88 -9.07
CA LEU A 7 -2.59 -20.68 -10.29
C LEU A 7 -1.59 -20.07 -11.28
N TRP A 8 -0.54 -20.82 -11.61
CA TRP A 8 0.42 -20.48 -12.67
C TRP A 8 -0.12 -20.99 -14.00
N ILE A 9 -0.35 -20.10 -14.98
CA ILE A 9 -0.61 -20.50 -16.37
C ILE A 9 0.65 -20.17 -17.19
N ALA A 10 1.29 -21.22 -17.69
CA ALA A 10 2.40 -21.12 -18.62
C ALA A 10 1.91 -20.63 -19.98
N ALA A 11 2.58 -19.63 -20.54
CA ALA A 11 2.35 -19.12 -21.88
C ALA A 11 2.77 -20.15 -22.94
N GLY A 12 1.86 -20.49 -23.85
CA GLY A 12 2.14 -21.29 -25.04
C GLY A 12 2.20 -20.43 -26.29
N ASP A 13 3.29 -20.57 -27.05
CA ASP A 13 3.50 -19.97 -28.37
C ASP A 13 2.45 -20.45 -29.40
N ARG A 14 1.87 -19.52 -30.19
CA ARG A 14 2.13 -19.40 -31.65
C ARG A 14 1.09 -18.58 -32.44
N LEU A 15 1.67 -17.92 -33.45
CA LEU A 15 1.21 -17.71 -34.84
C LEU A 15 0.34 -16.51 -35.21
N GLU A 16 1.01 -15.64 -35.96
CA GLU A 16 0.57 -14.63 -36.91
C GLU A 16 -0.70 -14.98 -37.70
N ARG A 17 -1.57 -13.98 -37.90
CA ARG A 17 -2.21 -13.71 -39.20
C ARG A 17 -2.44 -12.22 -39.42
N SER A 18 -1.98 -11.76 -40.57
CA SER A 18 -2.19 -10.45 -41.19
C SER A 18 -3.40 -10.48 -42.14
N ALA A 19 -4.13 -9.37 -42.21
CA ALA A 19 -4.98 -8.89 -43.32
C ALA A 19 -5.43 -7.46 -42.91
N SER A 20 -5.03 -6.33 -43.50
CA SER A 20 -5.12 -5.88 -44.90
C SER A 20 -6.51 -6.00 -45.51
N CYS A 21 -7.30 -4.91 -45.52
CA CYS A 21 -7.50 -4.08 -46.72
C CYS A 21 -8.53 -2.95 -46.49
N CYS A 22 -8.36 -1.91 -47.32
CA CYS A 22 -9.08 -0.64 -47.44
C CYS A 22 -10.59 -0.76 -47.70
N SER A 23 -11.35 0.31 -47.44
CA SER A 23 -11.94 1.14 -48.51
C SER A 23 -12.85 2.26 -47.98
N ASP A 24 -12.96 3.26 -48.83
CA ASP A 24 -13.39 4.63 -48.60
C ASP A 24 -14.92 4.88 -48.45
N HIS A 25 -15.19 6.06 -47.89
CA HIS A 25 -16.36 6.97 -47.94
C HIS A 25 -17.28 6.90 -49.19
N PRO A 26 -18.56 7.41 -49.18
CA PRO A 26 -18.82 8.84 -48.84
C PRO A 26 -20.23 9.34 -48.38
N ARG A 27 -20.18 10.56 -47.79
CA ARG A 27 -21.03 11.78 -47.97
C ARG A 27 -22.48 11.93 -47.41
N SER A 28 -22.60 13.06 -46.68
CA SER A 28 -23.73 14.02 -46.56
C SER A 28 -24.93 13.61 -45.69
N ALA A 29 -25.63 14.47 -44.94
CA ALA A 29 -25.84 15.91 -45.06
C ALA A 29 -26.15 16.57 -43.69
N ARG A 30 -25.96 17.89 -43.62
CA ARG A 30 -26.43 18.79 -42.55
C ARG A 30 -27.95 18.90 -42.59
N VAL A 31 -28.61 18.82 -41.44
CA VAL A 31 -29.85 19.59 -41.18
C VAL A 31 -29.77 20.15 -39.77
N CYS A 32 -29.88 21.48 -39.70
CA CYS A 32 -30.05 22.27 -38.50
C CYS A 32 -31.56 22.45 -38.30
N ALA A 33 -32.10 22.09 -37.13
CA ALA A 33 -33.44 22.50 -36.74
C ALA A 33 -33.52 22.63 -35.21
N THR A 34 -33.85 23.85 -34.81
CA THR A 34 -34.10 24.37 -33.46
C THR A 34 -35.37 23.80 -32.81
N LEU A 35 -35.32 23.64 -31.48
CA LEU A 35 -36.38 23.20 -30.54
C LEU A 35 -37.62 24.11 -30.52
N PRO A 36 -38.77 23.66 -29.96
CA PRO A 36 -39.09 24.05 -28.56
C PRO A 36 -39.79 22.93 -27.73
N PRO A 37 -40.05 23.15 -26.42
CA PRO A 37 -40.14 22.09 -25.41
C PRO A 37 -41.58 21.68 -25.07
N SER A 38 -41.77 20.44 -24.58
CA SER A 38 -43.00 20.05 -23.88
C SER A 38 -42.75 18.94 -22.87
N SER A 39 -42.95 19.29 -21.60
CA SER A 39 -43.59 18.52 -20.52
C SER A 39 -43.28 17.02 -20.35
N GLU A 40 -42.68 16.74 -19.19
CA GLU A 40 -43.03 15.67 -18.25
C GLU A 40 -43.65 14.39 -18.81
N THR A 41 -42.89 13.29 -18.74
CA THR A 41 -43.46 12.00 -18.38
C THR A 41 -42.47 11.25 -17.50
N VAL A 42 -42.79 11.23 -16.21
CA VAL A 42 -42.16 10.37 -15.21
C VAL A 42 -42.64 8.95 -15.48
N PHE A 43 -41.74 8.07 -15.94
CA PHE A 43 -41.97 6.63 -15.85
C PHE A 43 -41.19 6.09 -14.65
N ALA A 44 -41.94 5.78 -13.61
CA ALA A 44 -41.48 4.92 -12.52
C ALA A 44 -41.22 3.52 -13.07
N ILE A 45 -39.98 3.05 -12.98
CA ILE A 45 -39.67 1.63 -13.20
C ILE A 45 -39.80 0.94 -11.85
N GLU A 46 -40.89 0.19 -11.71
CA GLU A 46 -41.14 -0.72 -10.61
C GLU A 46 -40.11 -1.86 -10.57
N SER A 47 -39.95 -2.39 -9.37
CA SER A 47 -38.95 -3.37 -8.94
C SER A 47 -38.72 -4.54 -9.89
N VAL A 48 -37.46 -4.74 -10.28
CA VAL A 48 -36.97 -6.05 -10.74
C VAL A 48 -36.34 -6.76 -9.54
N LYS A 49 -37.09 -7.70 -8.95
CA LYS A 49 -36.54 -8.67 -7.98
C LYS A 49 -35.73 -9.72 -8.74
N SER A 50 -34.43 -9.51 -8.86
CA SER A 50 -33.50 -10.57 -9.29
C SER A 50 -33.28 -11.53 -8.12
N LEU A 51 -33.83 -12.73 -8.23
CA LEU A 51 -33.66 -13.83 -7.29
C LEU A 51 -32.22 -14.38 -7.42
N ILE A 52 -31.31 -13.99 -6.53
CA ILE A 52 -29.99 -14.60 -6.43
C ILE A 52 -30.12 -15.91 -5.66
N TYR A 53 -29.94 -17.03 -6.35
CA TYR A 53 -29.88 -18.37 -5.77
C TYR A 53 -28.48 -18.61 -5.21
N LEU A 54 -28.29 -18.48 -3.89
CA LEU A 54 -27.07 -18.89 -3.20
C LEU A 54 -27.22 -20.33 -2.68
N PRO A 55 -26.34 -21.28 -3.05
CA PRO A 55 -26.36 -22.59 -2.43
C PRO A 55 -25.91 -22.49 -0.97
N ARG A 56 -26.81 -22.91 -0.07
CA ARG A 56 -26.59 -23.07 1.36
C ARG A 56 -25.68 -24.28 1.59
N TRP A 57 -24.40 -24.04 1.87
CA TRP A 57 -23.49 -25.10 2.34
C TRP A 57 -23.72 -25.35 3.83
N THR A 58 -24.36 -26.48 4.13
CA THR A 58 -24.39 -27.09 5.47
C THR A 58 -23.04 -27.73 5.77
N VAL A 59 -22.34 -27.22 6.80
CA VAL A 59 -21.18 -27.90 7.39
C VAL A 59 -21.71 -28.84 8.47
N HIS A 60 -21.71 -30.14 8.18
CA HIS A 60 -21.82 -31.21 9.17
C HIS A 60 -20.54 -32.03 9.11
N ASP A 61 -19.63 -31.84 10.06
CA ASP A 61 -18.76 -32.90 10.57
C ASP A 61 -18.25 -32.55 11.99
N PRO A 62 -18.58 -33.34 13.04
CA PRO A 62 -18.15 -33.11 14.42
C PRO A 62 -17.03 -34.08 14.82
N THR A 63 -15.76 -33.74 14.53
CA THR A 63 -14.62 -34.47 15.11
C THR A 63 -13.51 -33.53 15.55
N TRP A 64 -13.67 -32.92 16.72
CA TRP A 64 -12.53 -32.61 17.58
C TRP A 64 -12.97 -32.74 19.05
N ARG A 65 -12.61 -33.86 19.67
CA ARG A 65 -12.76 -34.10 21.10
C ARG A 65 -11.55 -33.52 21.84
N THR A 66 -11.85 -32.72 22.87
CA THR A 66 -11.12 -32.52 24.13
C THR A 66 -9.82 -33.32 24.33
N GLN A 67 -8.70 -32.62 24.44
CA GLN A 67 -7.52 -33.08 25.20
C GLN A 67 -7.37 -32.19 26.44
N ALA A 68 -7.59 -32.80 27.61
CA ALA A 68 -7.29 -32.22 28.91
C ALA A 68 -5.81 -32.45 29.23
N PHE A 69 -5.10 -31.42 29.68
CA PHE A 69 -3.74 -31.52 30.20
C PHE A 69 -3.77 -31.94 31.69
N PRO A 70 -2.91 -32.87 32.13
CA PRO A 70 -2.82 -33.23 33.54
C PRO A 70 -2.04 -32.17 34.33
N ILE A 71 -2.61 -31.73 35.45
CA ILE A 71 -1.92 -30.93 36.47
C ILE A 71 -0.96 -31.86 37.23
N VAL A 72 0.34 -31.57 37.17
CA VAL A 72 1.38 -32.26 37.95
C VAL A 72 1.49 -31.59 39.31
N ASN A 73 1.26 -32.34 40.37
CA ASN A 73 1.34 -31.89 41.76
C ASN A 73 2.83 -31.92 42.19
N ALA A 74 3.46 -30.76 42.39
CA ALA A 74 4.84 -30.66 42.86
C ALA A 74 4.87 -30.54 44.40
N SER A 75 5.51 -31.49 45.07
CA SER A 75 5.72 -31.51 46.52
C SER A 75 6.64 -30.37 46.97
N ALA A 76 6.31 -29.68 48.06
CA ALA A 76 7.13 -28.60 48.61
C ALA A 76 8.50 -29.11 49.15
N PRO A 77 9.61 -28.36 48.98
CA PRO A 77 10.93 -28.73 49.47
C PRO A 77 11.04 -28.61 51.01
N ARG A 78 11.79 -29.53 51.65
CA ARG A 78 12.07 -29.49 53.09
C ARG A 78 13.07 -28.39 53.42
N LEU A 79 12.67 -27.49 54.30
CA LEU A 79 13.53 -26.49 54.93
C LEU A 79 14.38 -27.12 56.04
N ASP A 80 15.60 -26.60 56.25
CA ASP A 80 16.43 -27.01 57.37
C ASP A 80 15.99 -26.34 58.70
N ARG A 81 16.71 -26.60 59.80
CA ARG A 81 16.37 -26.08 61.14
C ARG A 81 16.49 -24.56 61.28
N HIS A 82 17.01 -23.87 60.26
CA HIS A 82 17.09 -22.41 60.18
C HIS A 82 16.16 -21.83 59.10
N GLY A 83 15.34 -22.67 58.46
CA GLY A 83 14.34 -22.22 57.49
C GLY A 83 14.89 -21.96 56.10
N GLU A 84 16.14 -22.36 55.80
CA GLU A 84 16.78 -22.13 54.50
C GLU A 84 16.92 -23.44 53.71
N THR A 85 16.91 -23.31 52.39
CA THR A 85 17.20 -24.40 51.45
C THR A 85 18.70 -24.49 51.17
N SER A 86 19.21 -25.66 50.75
CA SER A 86 20.64 -25.80 50.45
C SER A 86 21.12 -24.92 49.29
N VAL A 87 20.18 -24.40 48.48
CA VAL A 87 20.42 -23.48 47.37
C VAL A 87 20.77 -22.08 47.88
N GLU A 88 20.10 -21.59 48.91
CA GLU A 88 20.32 -20.25 49.48
C GLU A 88 21.70 -20.11 50.13
N ARG A 89 22.23 -21.20 50.70
CA ARG A 89 23.59 -21.22 51.27
C ARG A 89 24.68 -21.10 50.21
N HIS A 90 24.47 -21.69 49.03
CA HIS A 90 25.46 -21.68 47.95
C HIS A 90 25.55 -20.29 47.29
N LEU A 91 24.41 -19.59 47.15
CA LEU A 91 24.35 -18.24 46.60
C LEU A 91 25.08 -17.19 47.46
N ARG A 92 25.18 -17.43 48.77
CA ARG A 92 25.84 -16.50 49.70
C ARG A 92 27.37 -16.58 49.67
N SER A 93 27.95 -17.70 49.21
CA SER A 93 29.41 -17.83 49.08
C SER A 93 29.97 -17.24 47.78
N ASP A 94 29.13 -17.03 46.77
CA ASP A 94 29.55 -16.52 45.46
C ASP A 94 29.66 -14.98 45.40
N THR A 95 29.20 -14.27 46.45
CA THR A 95 29.19 -12.80 46.50
C THR A 95 30.52 -12.15 46.92
N GLU A 96 31.55 -12.93 47.29
CA GLU A 96 32.84 -12.40 47.77
C GLU A 96 34.00 -12.46 46.75
N ARG A 97 33.75 -12.75 45.47
CA ARG A 97 34.83 -12.85 44.46
C ARG A 97 34.59 -11.95 43.23
N ALA A 98 35.38 -10.89 43.09
CA ALA A 98 35.37 -10.02 41.91
C ALA A 98 36.19 -10.63 40.73
N PRO A 99 35.66 -10.67 39.49
CA PRO A 99 36.44 -10.95 38.28
C PRO A 99 36.74 -9.68 37.44
N PRO A 100 37.75 -9.74 36.53
CA PRO A 100 38.38 -8.60 35.84
C PRO A 100 37.55 -8.08 34.63
N PRO A 101 37.90 -6.91 34.06
CA PRO A 101 37.03 -6.24 33.09
C PRO A 101 37.21 -6.73 31.66
N THR A 102 36.22 -6.36 30.84
CA THR A 102 36.14 -6.31 29.36
C THR A 102 35.56 -7.51 28.61
N THR A 103 34.26 -7.42 28.33
CA THR A 103 33.64 -7.87 27.07
C THR A 103 32.53 -6.88 26.69
N ASP A 104 32.53 -6.50 25.41
CA ASP A 104 31.59 -5.61 24.70
C ASP A 104 30.10 -5.89 25.04
N PRO A 105 29.31 -4.93 25.56
CA PRO A 105 27.99 -5.22 26.14
C PRO A 105 26.88 -5.50 25.11
N LEU A 106 27.10 -5.26 23.81
CA LEU A 106 25.98 -5.19 22.85
C LEU A 106 25.90 -6.36 21.87
N LYS A 107 26.65 -7.44 22.09
CA LYS A 107 26.53 -8.63 21.24
C LYS A 107 25.42 -9.57 21.74
N GLY A 108 24.18 -9.28 21.32
CA GLY A 108 23.08 -10.25 21.34
C GLY A 108 22.08 -10.15 22.50
N ALA A 109 21.68 -8.94 22.89
CA ALA A 109 20.56 -8.79 23.81
C ALA A 109 19.22 -8.86 23.06
N ASP A 110 18.48 -9.97 23.23
CA ASP A 110 17.05 -10.02 22.94
C ASP A 110 16.36 -8.95 23.80
N VAL A 111 15.89 -7.87 23.18
CA VAL A 111 15.18 -6.80 23.88
C VAL A 111 13.86 -7.34 24.45
N ALA A 112 13.85 -7.61 25.75
CA ALA A 112 12.65 -7.98 26.49
C ALA A 112 11.62 -6.84 26.41
N LYS A 113 10.36 -7.21 26.17
CA LYS A 113 9.25 -6.35 25.72
C LYS A 113 8.71 -5.34 26.76
N THR A 114 9.43 -5.02 27.83
CA THR A 114 8.90 -4.26 28.98
C THR A 114 9.70 -3.03 29.43
N ASP A 115 10.93 -2.80 28.94
CA ASP A 115 11.78 -1.69 29.40
C ASP A 115 11.90 -0.53 28.37
N LEU A 116 11.06 -0.54 27.33
CA LEU A 116 11.11 0.42 26.22
C LEU A 116 10.31 1.71 26.46
N ALA A 117 9.39 1.72 27.43
CA ALA A 117 8.43 2.83 27.62
C ALA A 117 9.08 4.11 28.16
N ASP A 118 10.21 4.00 28.88
CA ASP A 118 10.88 5.11 29.57
C ASP A 118 12.18 5.56 28.88
N GLN A 119 12.43 5.10 27.64
CA GLN A 119 13.65 5.44 26.92
C GLN A 119 13.64 6.93 26.50
N PRO A 120 14.75 7.67 26.68
CA PRO A 120 14.83 9.06 26.28
C PRO A 120 14.71 9.24 24.76
N ALA A 121 14.31 10.44 24.32
CA ALA A 121 14.31 10.78 22.91
C ALA A 121 15.72 10.60 22.31
N GLY A 122 15.81 9.90 21.19
CA GLY A 122 17.08 9.57 20.54
C GLY A 122 17.62 8.17 20.84
N THR A 123 17.01 7.42 21.77
CA THR A 123 17.33 5.98 21.93
C THR A 123 16.98 5.21 20.67
N GLU A 124 17.94 4.46 20.14
CA GLU A 124 17.74 3.56 19.02
C GLU A 124 17.03 2.29 19.49
N LEU A 125 15.77 2.11 19.08
CA LEU A 125 14.92 0.99 19.52
C LEU A 125 14.94 -0.19 18.55
N PHE A 126 15.46 -0.01 17.35
CA PHE A 126 15.41 -0.98 16.26
C PHE A 126 16.81 -1.17 15.68
N ASP A 127 17.19 -2.41 15.38
CA ASP A 127 18.42 -2.69 14.65
C ASP A 127 18.27 -2.26 13.19
N VAL A 128 18.94 -1.17 12.82
CA VAL A 128 18.99 -0.66 11.43
C VAL A 128 20.21 -1.15 10.65
N SER A 129 21.13 -1.87 11.31
CA SER A 129 22.37 -2.37 10.70
C SER A 129 22.12 -3.59 9.81
N GLN A 130 21.10 -4.38 10.15
CA GLN A 130 20.77 -5.59 9.43
C GLN A 130 19.93 -5.29 8.17
N LYS A 131 20.53 -5.50 7.00
CA LYS A 131 19.81 -5.49 5.71
C LYS A 131 19.64 -6.91 5.17
N VAL A 132 18.40 -7.35 5.02
CA VAL A 132 18.08 -8.73 4.56
C VAL A 132 18.21 -8.89 3.05
N PHE A 133 17.89 -7.85 2.27
CA PHE A 133 17.94 -7.88 0.80
C PHE A 133 18.99 -6.92 0.24
N PRO A 134 19.64 -7.20 -0.90
CA PRO A 134 20.58 -6.29 -1.54
C PRO A 134 19.98 -4.91 -1.86
N ASP A 135 20.82 -3.87 -1.87
CA ASP A 135 20.38 -2.53 -2.29
C ASP A 135 20.41 -2.35 -3.81
N VAL A 136 19.43 -2.94 -4.49
CA VAL A 136 19.33 -2.85 -5.97
C VAL A 136 19.19 -1.38 -6.41
N GLN A 137 20.05 -0.94 -7.33
CA GLN A 137 19.93 0.33 -8.04
C GLN A 137 19.49 0.04 -9.48
N ALA A 138 18.96 1.06 -10.15
CA ALA A 138 18.60 0.96 -11.56
C ALA A 138 19.85 0.89 -12.45
N GLU A 139 19.80 0.05 -13.47
CA GLU A 139 20.72 0.12 -14.60
C GLU A 139 20.32 1.26 -15.55
N PRO A 140 21.26 1.78 -16.37
CA PRO A 140 20.94 2.84 -17.33
C PRO A 140 19.79 2.46 -18.26
N GLY A 141 18.71 3.24 -18.19
CA GLY A 141 17.51 3.06 -19.03
C GLY A 141 16.39 2.24 -18.40
N GLU A 142 16.55 1.74 -17.17
CA GLU A 142 15.45 1.07 -16.48
C GLU A 142 14.39 2.07 -16.01
N SER A 143 13.12 1.69 -16.20
CA SER A 143 11.96 2.47 -15.77
C SER A 143 11.16 1.76 -14.68
N ALA A 144 10.39 2.54 -13.92
CA ALA A 144 9.48 2.05 -12.91
C ALA A 144 8.14 2.76 -12.97
N TYR A 145 7.06 2.02 -12.76
CA TYR A 145 5.71 2.54 -12.68
C TYR A 145 5.12 2.22 -11.31
N THR A 146 4.68 3.24 -10.59
CA THR A 146 3.81 3.05 -9.44
C THR A 146 2.37 3.31 -9.85
N PHE A 147 1.52 2.30 -9.73
CA PHE A 147 0.07 2.44 -9.87
C PHE A 147 -0.54 2.57 -8.49
N MET A 148 -1.23 3.68 -8.23
CA MET A 148 -1.75 3.98 -6.90
C MET A 148 -3.24 4.29 -6.94
N HIS A 149 -4.00 3.43 -6.27
CA HIS A 149 -5.42 3.61 -6.03
C HIS A 149 -5.67 3.54 -4.51
N THR A 150 -5.69 4.71 -3.88
CA THR A 150 -5.77 4.88 -2.43
C THR A 150 -6.50 6.17 -2.07
N VAL A 151 -7.19 6.22 -0.93
CA VAL A 151 -7.80 7.45 -0.43
C VAL A 151 -6.73 8.23 0.37
N PRO A 152 -6.42 9.49 0.01
CA PRO A 152 -5.45 10.27 0.78
C PRO A 152 -5.98 10.53 2.20
N TYR A 153 -5.07 10.51 3.17
CA TYR A 153 -5.33 10.80 4.60
C TYR A 153 -6.24 9.82 5.35
N GLU A 154 -6.75 8.76 4.72
CA GLU A 154 -7.44 7.67 5.42
C GLU A 154 -6.47 6.86 6.31
N GLY A 155 -5.19 6.83 5.91
CA GLY A 155 -4.13 6.23 6.68
C GLY A 155 -2.75 6.61 6.13
N SER A 156 -1.71 5.96 6.63
CA SER A 156 -0.34 6.20 6.21
C SER A 156 -0.02 5.66 4.81
N VAL A 157 -0.84 4.76 4.28
CA VAL A 157 -0.52 3.97 3.07
C VAL A 157 -0.23 4.85 1.86
N GLY A 158 -1.06 5.85 1.56
CA GLY A 158 -0.82 6.75 0.43
C GLY A 158 0.50 7.53 0.56
N LEU A 159 0.82 8.03 1.76
CA LEU A 159 2.06 8.75 2.01
C LEU A 159 3.29 7.82 1.93
N VAL A 160 3.23 6.63 2.54
CA VAL A 160 4.32 5.65 2.52
C VAL A 160 4.59 5.13 1.11
N ASN A 161 3.55 4.90 0.31
CA ASN A 161 3.71 4.47 -1.08
C ASN A 161 4.31 5.58 -1.95
N LEU A 162 3.97 6.85 -1.67
CA LEU A 162 4.59 7.99 -2.34
C LEU A 162 6.08 8.11 -1.96
N LEU A 163 6.44 7.95 -0.68
CA LEU A 163 7.85 7.89 -0.25
C LEU A 163 8.60 6.73 -0.92
N THR A 164 7.95 5.58 -1.09
CA THR A 164 8.51 4.42 -1.80
C THR A 164 8.71 4.73 -3.29
N THR A 165 7.77 5.46 -3.90
CA THR A 165 7.87 5.91 -5.30
C THR A 165 9.01 6.90 -5.49
N THR A 166 9.16 7.87 -4.57
CA THR A 166 10.33 8.77 -4.56
C THR A 166 11.63 8.00 -4.35
N ARG A 167 11.61 6.94 -3.52
CA ARG A 167 12.79 6.07 -3.37
C ARG A 167 13.14 5.33 -4.66
N LEU A 168 12.18 4.86 -5.45
CA LEU A 168 12.46 4.30 -6.78
C LEU A 168 13.17 5.31 -7.67
N ARG A 169 12.72 6.57 -7.68
CA ARG A 169 13.39 7.64 -8.42
C ARG A 169 14.84 7.85 -7.95
N ARG A 170 15.06 7.91 -6.63
CA ARG A 170 16.39 8.06 -6.02
C ARG A 170 17.30 6.84 -6.24
N LYS A 171 16.75 5.68 -6.62
CA LYS A 171 17.51 4.50 -7.04
C LYS A 171 17.94 4.52 -8.50
N GLY A 172 17.57 5.56 -9.25
CA GLY A 172 17.98 5.76 -10.64
C GLY A 172 16.93 5.40 -11.69
N PHE A 173 15.79 4.82 -11.31
CA PHE A 173 14.74 4.47 -12.25
C PHE A 173 14.11 5.73 -12.87
N ASP A 174 13.79 5.67 -14.17
CA ASP A 174 12.82 6.60 -14.77
C ASP A 174 11.42 6.28 -14.23
N THR A 175 10.95 7.08 -13.27
CA THR A 175 9.82 6.71 -12.42
C THR A 175 8.56 7.49 -12.77
N LYS A 176 7.48 6.75 -13.02
CA LYS A 176 6.15 7.29 -13.37
C LYS A 176 5.13 6.89 -12.30
N LEU A 177 4.41 7.85 -11.75
CA LEU A 177 3.32 7.63 -10.81
C LEU A 177 1.98 7.79 -11.52
N VAL A 178 1.16 6.74 -11.52
CA VAL A 178 -0.16 6.70 -12.15
C VAL A 178 -1.23 6.68 -11.06
N LEU A 179 -1.91 7.81 -10.91
CA LEU A 179 -3.01 8.00 -9.95
C LEU A 179 -4.36 7.73 -10.63
N TYR A 180 -5.12 6.79 -10.08
CA TYR A 180 -6.45 6.44 -10.55
C TYR A 180 -7.37 6.05 -9.39
N GLY A 181 -8.67 6.02 -9.65
CA GLY A 181 -9.68 5.93 -8.58
C GLY A 181 -9.47 7.06 -7.55
N PRO A 182 -9.58 6.80 -6.24
CA PRO A 182 -9.39 7.82 -5.20
C PRO A 182 -7.97 8.39 -5.16
N GLY A 183 -6.98 7.72 -5.77
CA GLY A 183 -5.59 8.19 -5.80
C GLY A 183 -5.46 9.58 -6.43
N VAL A 184 -6.37 9.97 -7.33
CA VAL A 184 -6.35 11.30 -7.95
C VAL A 184 -6.52 12.43 -6.95
N LEU A 185 -7.19 12.18 -5.82
CA LEU A 185 -7.35 13.16 -4.76
C LEU A 185 -5.99 13.56 -4.16
N MET A 186 -4.97 12.70 -4.19
CA MET A 186 -3.62 13.03 -3.72
C MET A 186 -3.06 14.24 -4.46
N ALA A 187 -3.34 14.35 -5.76
CA ALA A 187 -2.86 15.39 -6.66
C ALA A 187 -3.75 16.64 -6.73
N SER A 188 -4.72 16.81 -5.83
CA SER A 188 -5.50 18.05 -5.75
C SER A 188 -4.59 19.23 -5.39
N GLY A 189 -4.45 20.17 -6.32
CA GLY A 189 -3.67 21.41 -6.19
C GLY A 189 -4.38 22.51 -5.41
N THR A 190 -5.69 22.38 -5.19
CA THR A 190 -6.50 23.33 -4.42
C THR A 190 -6.63 22.98 -2.93
N ARG A 191 -5.81 22.04 -2.42
CA ARG A 191 -5.85 21.65 -0.99
C ARG A 191 -5.28 22.77 -0.10
N GLY A 192 -5.89 22.97 1.06
CA GLY A 192 -5.42 23.88 2.11
C GLY A 192 -6.57 24.45 2.94
N PHE A 193 -6.27 24.93 4.15
CA PHE A 193 -7.26 25.65 4.99
C PHE A 193 -6.57 26.64 5.94
N PRO A 194 -7.06 27.89 6.08
CA PRO A 194 -8.27 28.43 5.44
C PRO A 194 -8.07 28.85 3.97
N LYS A 195 -6.83 28.87 3.48
CA LYS A 195 -6.51 29.15 2.07
C LYS A 195 -5.87 27.95 1.41
N VAL A 196 -5.94 27.90 0.08
CA VAL A 196 -5.17 26.93 -0.71
C VAL A 196 -3.68 27.05 -0.35
N GLY A 197 -3.02 25.92 -0.11
CA GLY A 197 -1.63 25.85 0.32
C GLY A 197 -1.40 25.92 1.83
N ASP A 198 -2.36 26.42 2.62
CA ASP A 198 -2.19 26.53 4.08
C ASP A 198 -2.34 25.16 4.77
N GLU A 199 -1.44 24.86 5.71
CA GLU A 199 -1.60 23.73 6.63
C GLU A 199 -2.57 24.08 7.76
N ALA A 200 -3.64 23.30 7.91
CA ALA A 200 -4.57 23.43 9.03
C ALA A 200 -3.97 22.89 10.35
N PHE A 201 -3.09 21.91 10.23
CA PHE A 201 -2.33 21.27 11.30
C PHE A 201 -1.05 20.66 10.71
N PRO A 202 0.00 20.40 11.53
CA PRO A 202 1.25 19.86 11.05
C PRO A 202 1.05 18.54 10.27
N GLY A 203 1.50 18.52 9.02
CA GLY A 203 1.39 17.34 8.15
C GLY A 203 0.13 17.28 7.29
N HIS A 204 -0.80 18.23 7.42
CA HIS A 204 -1.97 18.36 6.53
C HIS A 204 -1.56 18.39 5.05
N MET A 205 -0.45 19.03 4.68
CA MET A 205 0.01 19.12 3.29
C MET A 205 1.10 18.09 2.96
N ALA A 206 1.35 17.09 3.82
CA ALA A 206 2.43 16.13 3.63
C ALA A 206 2.38 15.41 2.27
N ILE A 207 1.21 15.00 1.80
CA ILE A 207 1.07 14.31 0.50
C ILE A 207 1.42 15.26 -0.67
N ASN A 208 0.87 16.49 -0.68
CA ASN A 208 1.18 17.48 -1.71
C ASN A 208 2.67 17.86 -1.72
N ASN A 209 3.26 18.04 -0.55
CA ASN A 209 4.68 18.37 -0.42
C ASN A 209 5.55 17.22 -0.93
N GLN A 210 5.19 15.97 -0.65
CA GLN A 210 5.93 14.81 -1.18
C GLN A 210 5.74 14.61 -2.69
N LEU A 211 4.55 14.90 -3.24
CA LEU A 211 4.33 14.87 -4.69
C LEU A 211 5.20 15.92 -5.39
N ARG A 212 5.30 17.12 -4.80
CA ARG A 212 6.19 18.18 -5.29
C ARG A 212 7.64 17.72 -5.28
N THR A 213 8.13 17.20 -4.15
CA THR A 213 9.48 16.61 -4.05
C THR A 213 9.73 15.56 -5.13
N PHE A 214 8.77 14.64 -5.35
CA PHE A 214 8.90 13.61 -6.37
C PHE A 214 9.03 14.20 -7.78
N MET A 215 8.21 15.19 -8.12
CA MET A 215 8.26 15.87 -9.42
C MET A 215 9.53 16.71 -9.59
N ASP A 216 9.96 17.43 -8.55
CA ASP A 216 11.21 18.21 -8.54
C ASP A 216 12.45 17.32 -8.72
N GLU A 217 12.39 16.06 -8.26
CA GLU A 217 13.42 15.04 -8.49
C GLU A 217 13.33 14.36 -9.88
N GLY A 218 12.43 14.82 -10.74
CA GLY A 218 12.24 14.35 -12.12
C GLY A 218 11.28 13.18 -12.27
N GLY A 219 10.47 12.90 -11.24
CA GLY A 219 9.37 11.95 -11.34
C GLY A 219 8.23 12.49 -12.20
N THR A 220 7.56 11.62 -12.96
CA THR A 220 6.39 12.02 -13.76
C THR A 220 5.10 11.56 -13.08
N VAL A 221 4.10 12.45 -12.97
CA VAL A 221 2.81 12.13 -12.33
C VAL A 221 1.67 12.24 -13.34
N TYR A 222 0.83 11.20 -13.36
CA TYR A 222 -0.37 11.10 -14.17
C TYR A 222 -1.61 10.97 -13.29
N ALA A 223 -2.73 11.62 -13.65
CA ALA A 223 -3.99 11.50 -12.92
C ALA A 223 -5.20 11.25 -13.84
N CYS A 224 -6.05 10.29 -13.49
CA CYS A 224 -7.20 9.92 -14.31
C CYS A 224 -8.30 11.00 -14.30
N ARG A 225 -8.61 11.57 -15.47
CA ARG A 225 -9.64 12.62 -15.67
C ARG A 225 -11.03 12.18 -15.23
N PHE A 226 -11.40 10.94 -15.54
CA PHE A 226 -12.70 10.40 -15.18
C PHE A 226 -12.87 10.34 -13.66
N ALA A 227 -11.83 9.92 -12.94
CA ALA A 227 -11.87 9.91 -11.48
C ALA A 227 -11.95 11.34 -10.91
N CYS A 228 -11.15 12.28 -11.41
CA CYS A 228 -11.20 13.68 -10.96
C CYS A 228 -12.61 14.28 -11.12
N GLY A 229 -13.10 14.32 -12.37
CA GLY A 229 -14.33 15.04 -12.69
C GLY A 229 -15.60 14.28 -12.35
N ALA A 230 -15.70 13.00 -12.77
CA ALA A 230 -16.96 12.26 -12.71
C ALA A 230 -17.20 11.59 -11.34
N LEU A 231 -16.14 11.21 -10.61
CA LEU A 231 -16.29 10.46 -9.36
C LEU A 231 -16.03 11.31 -8.11
N TYR A 232 -15.01 12.18 -8.14
CA TYR A 232 -14.57 12.95 -6.98
C TYR A 232 -14.87 14.45 -7.08
N GLY A 233 -15.48 14.89 -8.18
CA GLY A 233 -16.15 16.18 -8.29
C GLY A 233 -15.24 17.39 -8.40
N PHE A 234 -14.03 17.26 -8.94
CA PHE A 234 -13.17 18.42 -9.25
C PHE A 234 -12.66 18.40 -10.70
N PRO A 235 -12.65 19.56 -11.39
CA PRO A 235 -12.12 19.64 -12.76
C PRO A 235 -10.61 19.42 -12.77
N GLU A 236 -10.07 18.98 -13.91
CA GLU A 236 -8.63 18.72 -14.05
C GLU A 236 -7.76 19.97 -13.82
N ASP A 237 -8.31 21.17 -14.03
CA ASP A 237 -7.66 22.45 -13.74
C ASP A 237 -7.32 22.64 -12.25
N PHE A 238 -7.88 21.81 -11.36
CA PHE A 238 -7.59 21.84 -9.92
C PHE A 238 -6.48 20.84 -9.54
N LEU A 239 -5.88 20.13 -10.49
CA LEU A 239 -4.70 19.31 -10.24
C LEU A 239 -3.48 20.19 -9.94
N MET A 240 -2.49 19.63 -9.24
CA MET A 240 -1.20 20.29 -9.04
C MET A 240 -0.50 20.53 -10.38
N ASP A 241 0.18 21.68 -10.51
CA ASP A 241 1.06 21.95 -11.65
C ASP A 241 2.07 20.81 -11.84
N GLY A 242 2.27 20.41 -13.10
CA GLY A 242 3.14 19.28 -13.48
C GLY A 242 2.45 17.91 -13.52
N VAL A 243 1.25 17.78 -12.95
CA VAL A 243 0.46 16.55 -13.08
C VAL A 243 -0.22 16.50 -14.44
N THR A 244 -0.02 15.40 -15.17
CA THR A 244 -0.62 15.22 -16.50
C THR A 244 -1.94 14.45 -16.39
N PRO A 245 -3.10 15.07 -16.67
CA PRO A 245 -4.36 14.37 -16.68
C PRO A 245 -4.48 13.44 -17.91
N PHE A 246 -5.10 12.27 -17.74
CA PHE A 246 -5.20 11.24 -18.79
C PHE A 246 -6.59 10.56 -18.84
N HIS A 247 -6.88 9.84 -19.93
CA HIS A 247 -8.18 9.18 -20.16
C HIS A 247 -8.27 7.86 -19.36
N PRO A 248 -9.42 7.46 -18.78
CA PRO A 248 -9.50 6.23 -17.96
C PRO A 248 -8.99 4.95 -18.63
N LEU A 249 -9.05 4.86 -19.96
CA LEU A 249 -8.49 3.71 -20.70
C LEU A 249 -6.97 3.64 -20.62
N ASP A 250 -6.28 4.77 -20.43
CA ASP A 250 -4.82 4.79 -20.39
C ASP A 250 -4.28 4.18 -19.08
N VAL A 251 -5.13 3.84 -18.10
CA VAL A 251 -4.69 3.02 -16.95
C VAL A 251 -4.19 1.67 -17.44
N LEU A 252 -4.94 1.04 -18.35
CA LEU A 252 -4.54 -0.23 -18.95
C LEU A 252 -3.33 -0.03 -19.87
N ASP A 253 -3.35 1.01 -20.70
CA ASP A 253 -2.25 1.25 -21.64
C ASP A 253 -0.95 1.62 -20.93
N ALA A 254 -0.99 2.31 -19.79
CA ALA A 254 0.18 2.56 -18.95
C ALA A 254 0.76 1.25 -18.39
N ALA A 255 -0.09 0.31 -17.94
CA ALA A 255 0.36 -1.01 -17.47
C ALA A 255 0.97 -1.86 -18.60
N LEU A 256 0.36 -1.84 -19.79
CA LEU A 256 0.89 -2.51 -20.98
C LEU A 256 2.19 -1.86 -21.48
N THR A 257 2.31 -0.55 -21.37
CA THR A 257 3.54 0.19 -21.70
C THR A 257 4.65 -0.20 -20.74
N ALA A 258 4.39 -0.17 -19.43
CA ALA A 258 5.33 -0.64 -18.42
C ALA A 258 5.77 -2.09 -18.67
N TRP A 259 4.86 -2.97 -19.10
CA TRP A 259 5.19 -4.34 -19.50
C TRP A 259 6.11 -4.39 -20.73
N ARG A 260 5.83 -3.61 -21.78
CA ARG A 260 6.68 -3.54 -22.98
C ARG A 260 8.07 -2.98 -22.68
N GLU A 261 8.17 -2.03 -21.78
CA GLU A 261 9.43 -1.44 -21.31
C GLU A 261 10.21 -2.39 -20.37
N LYS A 262 9.60 -3.50 -19.95
CA LYS A 262 10.13 -4.36 -18.87
C LYS A 262 10.37 -3.57 -17.57
N ALA A 263 9.55 -2.55 -17.35
CA ALA A 263 9.61 -1.68 -16.20
C ALA A 263 9.23 -2.43 -14.92
N PHE A 264 9.84 -2.04 -13.80
CA PHE A 264 9.37 -2.48 -12.49
C PHE A 264 7.98 -1.87 -12.21
N GLN A 265 6.99 -2.70 -11.85
CA GLN A 265 5.64 -2.23 -11.54
C GLN A 265 5.33 -2.40 -10.06
N LEU A 266 5.07 -1.28 -9.38
CA LEU A 266 4.58 -1.25 -8.01
C LEU A 266 3.07 -0.93 -8.02
N ASN A 267 2.24 -1.95 -7.83
CA ASN A 267 0.80 -1.80 -7.77
C ASN A 267 0.36 -1.70 -6.31
N THR A 268 -0.34 -0.63 -5.94
CA THR A 268 -0.79 -0.39 -4.58
C THR A 268 -2.29 -0.11 -4.54
N TRP A 269 -2.97 -0.77 -3.61
CA TRP A 269 -4.41 -0.66 -3.43
C TRP A 269 -4.77 -0.61 -1.95
N THR A 270 -5.69 0.28 -1.61
CA THR A 270 -6.38 0.28 -0.31
C THR A 270 -7.88 0.35 -0.55
N VAL A 271 -8.61 -0.44 0.24
CA VAL A 271 -10.07 -0.60 0.19
C VAL A 271 -10.69 0.00 1.43
#